data_AF-A0A5K1E2T3-F1
#
_entry.id   AF-A0A5K1E2T3-F1
#
_cell.length_a   1.000
_cell.length_b   1.000
_cell.length_c   1.000
_cell.angle_alpha   90.00
_cell.angle_beta   90.00
_cell.angle_gamma   90.00
#
_symmetry.space_group_name_H-M   'P 1'
#
loop_
_entity.id
_entity.type
_entity.pdbx_description
1 polymer ?
#
loop_
_entity_poly.entity_id
_entity_poly.type
_entity_poly.pdbx_seq_one_letter_code
_entity_poly.pdbx_strand_id
1 'polypeptide(L)' 'CDPQSLEDALCKRVMVTPEEVITRSLDPEAAMLSRDALAKTIYSRLFD' A
#
# COMPACT_ATOMS: atom_id res chain seq x y z
N CYS A 1 9.02 8.02 -8.24
CA CYS A 1 8.58 7.35 -6.99
C CYS A 1 9.80 7.05 -6.16
N ASP A 2 9.72 7.30 -4.86
CA ASP A 2 10.71 6.78 -3.92
C ASP A 2 10.44 5.28 -3.68
N PRO A 3 11.41 4.38 -3.90
CA PRO A 3 11.19 2.93 -3.78
C PRO A 3 10.79 2.51 -2.36
N GLN A 4 11.38 3.13 -1.34
CA GLN A 4 11.09 2.79 0.06
C GLN A 4 9.65 3.17 0.42
N SER A 5 9.22 4.36 0.00
CA SER A 5 7.85 4.83 0.18
C SER A 5 6.82 3.93 -0.52
N LEU A 6 7.17 3.37 -1.69
CA LEU A 6 6.30 2.43 -2.39
C LEU A 6 6.21 1.08 -1.67
N GLU A 7 7.34 0.54 -1.21
CA GLU A 7 7.37 -0.67 -0.40
C GLU A 7 6.54 -0.50 0.88
N ASP A 8 6.72 0.61 1.58
CA ASP A 8 5.97 0.93 2.79
C ASP A 8 4.46 1.02 2.52
N ALA A 9 4.06 1.66 1.41
CA ALA A 9 2.65 1.76 1.02
C ALA A 9 2.02 0.39 0.66
N LEU A 10 2.82 -0.53 0.10
CA LEU A 10 2.34 -1.84 -0.32
C LEU A 10 2.38 -2.89 0.79
N CYS A 11 3.34 -2.79 1.71
CA CYS A 11 3.64 -3.83 2.69
C CYS A 11 3.28 -3.44 4.13
N LYS A 12 2.97 -2.18 4.42
CA LYS A 12 2.68 -1.71 5.78
C LYS A 12 1.31 -1.04 5.85
N ARG A 13 0.65 -1.23 6.98
CA ARG A 13 -0.55 -0.49 7.37
C ARG A 13 -0.20 0.52 8.44
N VAL A 14 -0.48 1.78 8.15
CA VAL A 14 -0.36 2.88 9.10
C VAL A 14 -1.73 3.11 9.74
N MET A 15 -1.79 3.02 11.05
CA MET A 15 -2.96 3.33 11.86
C MET A 15 -2.63 4.54 12.73
N VAL A 16 -3.42 5.59 12.60
CA VAL A 16 -3.25 6.81 13.40
C VAL A 16 -4.23 6.75 14.57
N THR A 17 -3.71 6.74 15.80
CA THR A 17 -4.50 6.96 17.02
C THR A 17 -4.18 8.36 17.58
N PRO A 18 -4.97 8.88 18.54
CA PRO A 18 -4.68 10.17 19.16
C PRO A 18 -3.33 10.22 19.87
N GLU A 19 -2.87 9.10 20.44
CA GLU A 19 -1.59 9.04 21.17
C GLU A 19 -0.40 8.79 20.24
N GLU A 20 -0.56 7.97 19.20
CA GLU A 20 0.57 7.53 18.37
C GLU A 20 0.19 7.10 16.95
N VAL A 21 1.22 6.94 16.12
CA VAL A 21 1.12 6.33 14.80
C VAL A 21 1.69 4.93 14.87
N ILE A 22 0.83 3.94 14.69
CA ILE A 22 1.19 2.52 14.74
C ILE A 22 1.35 2.01 13.32
N THR A 23 2.54 1.50 13.00
CA THR A 23 2.81 0.87 11.71
C THR A 23 2.97 -0.64 11.90
N ARG A 24 2.22 -1.42 11.12
CA ARG A 24 2.28 -2.89 11.14
C ARG A 24 2.50 -3.42 9.73
N SER A 25 3.34 -4.45 9.60
CA SER A 25 3.49 -5.17 8.33
C SER A 25 2.20 -5.91 8.01
N LEU A 26 1.83 -5.91 6.73
CA LEU A 26 0.76 -6.73 6.19
C LEU A 26 1.23 -8.18 6.09
N ASP A 27 0.26 -9.10 6.13
CA ASP A 27 0.51 -10.46 5.69
C ASP A 27 0.78 -10.49 4.16
N PRO A 28 1.46 -11.52 3.65
CA PRO A 28 1.82 -11.59 2.24
C PRO A 28 0.62 -11.54 1.28
N GLU A 29 -0.54 -12.07 1.67
CA GLU A 29 -1.73 -12.09 0.84
C GLU A 29 -2.32 -10.69 0.70
N ALA A 30 -2.44 -9.95 1.81
CA ALA A 30 -2.87 -8.56 1.81
C ALA A 30 -1.92 -7.64 1.01
N ALA A 31 -0.61 -7.86 1.09
CA ALA A 31 0.38 -7.12 0.30
C ALA A 31 0.23 -7.40 -1.21
N MET A 32 0.00 -8.66 -1.60
CA MET A 32 -0.28 -9.01 -3.00
C MET A 32 -1.56 -8.34 -3.52
N LEU A 33 -2.62 -8.33 -2.72
CA LEU A 33 -3.87 -7.65 -3.07
C LEU A 33 -3.66 -6.14 -3.28
N SER A 34 -2.86 -5.50 -2.43
CA SER A 34 -2.51 -4.08 -2.56
C SER A 34 -1.79 -3.79 -3.87
N ARG A 35 -0.79 -4.62 -4.23
CA ARG A 35 -0.07 -4.54 -5.51
C ARG A 35 -1.02 -4.65 -6.69
N ASP A 36 -1.91 -5.64 -6.68
CA ASP A 36 -2.83 -5.90 -7.79
C ASP A 36 -3.86 -4.78 -7.95
N ALA A 37 -4.35 -4.22 -6.83
CA ALA A 37 -5.24 -3.07 -6.84
C ALA A 37 -4.56 -1.80 -7.40
N LEU A 38 -3.30 -1.57 -7.04
CA LEU A 38 -2.52 -0.46 -7.59
C LEU A 38 -2.34 -0.61 -9.10
N ALA A 39 -1.96 -1.81 -9.56
CA ALA A 39 -1.81 -2.11 -10.98
C ALA A 39 -3.13 -1.90 -11.76
N LYS A 40 -4.25 -2.41 -11.24
CA LYS A 40 -5.59 -2.19 -11.85
C LYS A 40 -5.92 -0.70 -11.95
N THR A 41 -5.69 0.06 -10.89
CA THR A 41 -5.99 1.50 -10.86
C THR A 41 -5.15 2.26 -11.90
N ILE A 42 -3.86 1.98 -11.98
CA ILE A 42 -2.96 2.61 -12.97
C ILE A 42 -3.38 2.22 -14.39
N TYR A 43 -3.65 0.93 -14.61
CA TYR A 43 -4.04 0.44 -15.92
C TYR A 43 -5.36 1.04 -16.38
N SER A 44 -6.40 1.05 -15.53
CA SER A 44 -7.68 1.70 -15.86
C SER A 44 -7.47 3.16 -16.27
N ARG A 45 -6.70 3.95 -15.50
CA ARG A 45 -6.42 5.36 -15.83
C ARG A 45 -5.61 5.59 -17.10
N LEU A 46 -4.87 4.58 -17.58
CA LEU A 46 -4.13 4.68 -18.84
C LEU A 46 -5.03 4.54 -20.07
N PHE A 47 -6.18 3.89 -19.90
CA PHE A 47 -7.14 3.59 -20.97
C PHE A 47 -8.52 4.25 -20.76
N ASP A 48 -8.68 5.03 -19.68
CA ASP A 48 -9.72 6.05 -19.52
C ASP A 48 -9.44 7.25 -20.46
#